data_AF-A0A5J4USC4-F1
#
_entry.id   AF-A0A5J4USC4-F1
#
_cell.length_a   1.000
_cell.length_b   1.000
_cell.length_c   1.000
_cell.angle_alpha   90.00
_cell.angle_beta   90.00
_cell.angle_gamma   90.00
#
_symmetry.space_group_name_H-M   'P 1'
#
loop_
_entity.id
_entity.type
_entity.pdbx_description
1 polymer ?
#
loop_
_entity_poly.entity_id
_entity_poly.type
_entity_poly.pdbx_seq_one_letter_code
_entity_poly.pdbx_strand_id
1 'polypeptide(L)'
;LKSVVQLQSFFLVNGTEKRIQYGTFGKGLNYIEPSGDSFIDNYDLPRLQNMNKDIDIILTNSTECLMTPDVLEDAEIECANPYKAGDYVTTPFYGLQQLMTEVQSSVQILINNQEPGKVNLADVDFFNILMTSQSDIRSGQKRIQDIIIKLIDKHFRSYTVYLNLCFALAIIFLVLTSWILVIPIPKIFKRLSQISAQIEDLTKMQHIKRIEWKEDMQTEVHRLDSGHKKLLETVMILFDTVKNFETSLVSDVDDEDQVILDKFDDLVLVTAAHFADEEYLMHRFNFPRSALNNHFKNHVSLFRKLMTYHQKTTQSKQNEIPPTSNEMLLFFTTWIIPHFTSIDIDLGLYLKQRNESINKQRGKQIQQKKDANQKDVDLADLLDCDPDLSTFKVPPSLNMFFNGPNASMQEKMIFDEAIDRIKMRQMHNQE
;
A
#
# COMPACT_ATOMS: atom_id res chain seq x y z
N LEU A 1 59.01 -49.33 -7.44
CA LEU A 1 58.02 -50.08 -8.25
C LEU A 1 56.75 -50.43 -7.48
N LYS A 2 56.82 -51.07 -6.31
CA LYS A 2 55.66 -51.33 -5.42
C LYS A 2 54.83 -50.07 -5.15
N SER A 3 55.51 -48.95 -4.89
CA SER A 3 54.90 -47.63 -4.71
C SER A 3 54.37 -47.00 -6.01
N VAL A 4 54.87 -47.38 -7.19
CA VAL A 4 54.46 -46.80 -8.48
C VAL A 4 53.28 -47.55 -9.07
N VAL A 5 53.27 -48.88 -8.95
CA VAL A 5 52.13 -49.73 -9.32
C VAL A 5 50.99 -49.56 -8.34
N GLN A 6 51.25 -49.49 -7.01
CA GLN A 6 50.21 -49.10 -6.04
C GLN A 6 49.76 -47.65 -6.22
N LEU A 7 50.63 -46.68 -6.55
CA LEU A 7 50.13 -45.33 -6.84
C LEU A 7 49.30 -45.32 -8.13
N GLN A 8 49.70 -46.00 -9.22
CA GLN A 8 48.95 -45.95 -10.47
C GLN A 8 47.63 -46.72 -10.38
N SER A 9 47.57 -47.89 -9.74
CA SER A 9 46.31 -48.61 -9.53
C SER A 9 45.42 -47.89 -8.50
N PHE A 10 45.98 -47.29 -7.45
CA PHE A 10 45.23 -46.46 -6.51
C PHE A 10 44.80 -45.13 -7.12
N PHE A 11 45.54 -44.52 -8.05
CA PHE A 11 45.09 -43.31 -8.77
C PHE A 11 44.09 -43.63 -9.89
N LEU A 12 44.22 -44.77 -10.58
CA LEU A 12 43.28 -45.21 -11.62
C LEU A 12 41.95 -45.64 -11.02
N VAL A 13 41.94 -46.38 -9.91
CA VAL A 13 40.72 -46.84 -9.24
C VAL A 13 40.13 -45.73 -8.36
N ASN A 14 40.92 -45.10 -7.50
CA ASN A 14 40.41 -44.12 -6.52
C ASN A 14 40.22 -42.72 -7.14
N GLY A 15 40.92 -42.40 -8.24
CA GLY A 15 40.77 -41.13 -8.96
C GLY A 15 39.57 -41.07 -9.91
N THR A 16 39.19 -42.20 -10.51
CA THR A 16 37.94 -42.34 -11.28
C THR A 16 36.74 -42.45 -10.35
N GLU A 17 36.85 -43.21 -9.26
CA GLU A 17 35.78 -43.38 -8.28
C GLU A 17 35.49 -42.07 -7.51
N LYS A 18 36.49 -41.24 -7.18
CA LYS A 18 36.27 -39.94 -6.52
C LYS A 18 35.86 -38.79 -7.44
N ARG A 19 36.22 -38.78 -8.73
CA ARG A 19 35.81 -37.69 -9.65
C ARG A 19 34.39 -37.84 -10.20
N ILE A 20 33.81 -39.04 -10.14
CA ILE A 20 32.45 -39.33 -10.63
C ILE A 20 31.39 -39.23 -9.49
N GLN A 21 31.80 -38.91 -8.27
CA GLN A 21 30.97 -39.04 -7.06
C GLN A 21 30.14 -37.81 -6.63
N TYR A 22 29.89 -36.82 -7.49
CA TYR A 22 29.04 -35.67 -7.14
C TYR A 22 27.85 -35.50 -8.10
N GLY A 23 26.71 -36.09 -7.75
CA GLY A 23 25.41 -35.91 -8.40
C GLY A 23 24.30 -36.71 -7.71
N THR A 24 23.14 -36.10 -7.45
CA THR A 24 22.04 -36.58 -6.60
C THR A 24 21.19 -37.70 -7.22
N PHE A 25 20.72 -38.62 -6.37
CA PHE A 25 19.91 -39.81 -6.67
C PHE A 25 18.64 -39.54 -7.51
N GLY A 26 18.48 -40.26 -8.63
CA GLY A 26 17.20 -40.49 -9.30
C GLY A 26 16.74 -41.94 -9.10
N LYS A 27 15.61 -42.14 -8.43
CA LYS A 27 14.94 -43.45 -8.32
C LYS A 27 14.18 -43.73 -9.62
N GLY A 28 14.50 -44.80 -10.33
CA GLY A 28 13.62 -45.29 -11.40
C GLY A 28 14.24 -46.34 -12.34
N LEU A 29 13.83 -47.59 -12.12
CA LEU A 29 13.56 -48.64 -13.13
C LEU A 29 14.69 -49.59 -13.58
N ASN A 30 14.56 -50.82 -13.06
CA ASN A 30 14.45 -52.12 -13.72
C ASN A 30 15.43 -52.58 -14.81
N TYR A 31 16.33 -53.46 -14.36
CA TYR A 31 16.80 -54.71 -14.99
C TYR A 31 17.42 -54.64 -16.39
N ILE A 32 18.75 -54.56 -16.39
CA ILE A 32 19.58 -55.22 -17.40
C ILE A 32 19.58 -56.72 -17.05
N GLU A 33 19.39 -57.62 -18.03
CA GLU A 33 19.50 -59.05 -17.77
C GLU A 33 20.94 -59.40 -17.35
N PRO A 34 21.13 -60.15 -16.25
CA PRO A 34 22.46 -60.49 -15.75
C PRO A 34 23.26 -61.24 -16.80
N SER A 35 24.54 -60.90 -16.91
CA SER A 35 25.47 -61.53 -17.86
C SER A 35 25.69 -63.03 -17.59
N GLY A 36 25.30 -63.49 -16.40
CA GLY A 36 25.47 -64.87 -15.94
C GLY A 36 26.78 -65.08 -15.18
N ASP A 37 27.61 -64.05 -15.07
CA ASP A 37 28.81 -64.03 -14.23
C ASP A 37 28.54 -63.20 -12.97
N SER A 38 28.49 -63.89 -11.81
CA SER A 38 28.19 -63.26 -10.52
C SER A 38 29.25 -62.25 -10.04
N PHE A 39 30.43 -62.23 -10.65
CA PHE A 39 31.45 -61.22 -10.40
C PHE A 39 31.16 -59.95 -11.22
N ILE A 40 30.81 -60.08 -12.51
CA ILE A 40 30.47 -58.98 -13.41
C ILE A 40 29.17 -58.28 -12.96
N ASP A 41 28.17 -59.07 -12.58
CA ASP A 41 26.84 -58.58 -12.21
C ASP A 41 26.82 -57.84 -10.86
N ASN A 42 27.88 -57.91 -10.06
CA ASN A 42 28.01 -57.20 -8.78
C ASN A 42 28.67 -55.80 -8.89
N TYR A 43 29.19 -55.44 -10.07
CA TYR A 43 29.86 -54.17 -10.32
C TYR A 43 29.05 -53.27 -11.26
N ASP A 44 27.73 -53.18 -11.03
CA ASP A 44 26.92 -52.15 -11.67
C ASP A 44 27.32 -50.76 -11.16
N LEU A 45 27.53 -49.82 -12.09
CA LEU A 45 27.68 -48.38 -11.82
C LEU A 45 26.33 -47.70 -12.14
N PRO A 46 25.33 -47.76 -11.24
CA PRO A 46 23.94 -47.44 -11.58
C PRO A 46 23.72 -45.93 -11.81
N ARG A 47 24.76 -45.12 -11.59
CA ARG A 47 24.71 -43.65 -11.58
C ARG A 47 24.99 -43.01 -12.95
N LEU A 48 25.62 -43.74 -13.88
CA LEU A 48 25.86 -43.26 -15.25
C LEU A 48 24.91 -43.88 -16.26
N GLN A 49 24.41 -45.08 -15.95
CA GLN A 49 23.46 -45.81 -16.79
C GLN A 49 22.20 -44.96 -17.05
N ASN A 50 21.84 -44.81 -18.33
CA ASN A 50 20.67 -44.09 -18.85
C ASN A 50 20.68 -42.56 -18.72
N MET A 51 21.76 -41.94 -18.23
CA MET A 51 21.83 -40.47 -18.20
C MET A 51 22.18 -39.87 -19.57
N ASN A 52 22.99 -40.58 -20.35
CA ASN A 52 23.38 -40.18 -21.70
C ASN A 52 23.66 -41.43 -22.54
N LYS A 53 22.90 -41.59 -23.64
CA LYS A 53 23.00 -42.75 -24.53
C LYS A 53 24.41 -42.98 -25.07
N ASP A 54 25.19 -41.93 -25.30
CA ASP A 54 26.55 -42.04 -25.83
C ASP A 54 27.53 -42.57 -24.76
N ILE A 55 27.32 -42.22 -23.50
CA ILE A 55 28.10 -42.78 -22.37
C ILE A 55 27.72 -44.24 -22.17
N ASP A 56 26.42 -44.57 -22.23
CA ASP A 56 25.93 -45.95 -22.11
C ASP A 56 26.55 -46.84 -23.20
N ILE A 57 26.58 -46.35 -24.44
CA ILE A 57 27.22 -47.04 -25.57
C ILE A 57 28.69 -47.35 -25.27
N ILE A 58 29.44 -46.43 -24.66
CA ILE A 58 30.86 -46.66 -24.33
C ILE A 58 31.01 -47.65 -23.16
N LEU A 59 30.11 -47.60 -22.19
CA LEU A 59 30.20 -48.41 -20.97
C LEU A 59 29.80 -49.87 -21.21
N THR A 60 28.73 -50.14 -21.97
CA THR A 60 28.07 -51.45 -22.00
C THR A 60 27.91 -52.07 -23.38
N ASN A 61 28.01 -51.30 -24.47
CA ASN A 61 27.78 -51.85 -25.80
C ASN A 61 28.94 -52.77 -26.24
N SER A 62 28.60 -53.82 -26.98
CA SER A 62 29.60 -54.73 -27.55
C SER A 62 30.44 -53.98 -28.59
N THR A 63 31.76 -54.05 -28.45
CA THR A 63 32.72 -53.41 -29.35
C THR A 63 34.01 -54.23 -29.43
N GLU A 64 34.68 -54.16 -30.56
CA GLU A 64 36.02 -54.74 -30.73
C GLU A 64 37.11 -53.78 -30.25
N CYS A 65 36.80 -52.48 -30.13
CA CYS A 65 37.76 -51.44 -29.76
C CYS A 65 37.05 -50.20 -29.20
N LEU A 66 37.62 -49.58 -28.17
CA LEU A 66 37.14 -48.30 -27.63
C LEU A 66 37.91 -47.10 -28.16
N MET A 67 39.08 -47.32 -28.78
CA MET A 67 39.82 -46.25 -29.44
C MET A 67 39.06 -45.74 -30.67
N THR A 68 38.99 -44.42 -30.78
CA THR A 68 38.39 -43.75 -31.95
C THR A 68 39.37 -42.73 -32.50
N PRO A 69 39.31 -42.41 -33.80
CA PRO A 69 40.14 -41.37 -34.42
C PRO A 69 40.07 -40.03 -33.70
N ASP A 70 38.91 -39.72 -33.10
CA ASP A 70 38.68 -38.51 -32.30
C ASP A 70 39.59 -38.40 -31.06
N VAL A 71 40.10 -39.53 -30.58
CA VAL A 71 40.87 -39.65 -29.34
C VAL A 71 42.33 -39.97 -29.59
N LEU A 72 42.62 -40.75 -30.64
CA LEU A 72 43.93 -41.19 -31.06
C LEU A 72 43.99 -41.21 -32.59
N GLU A 73 44.92 -40.48 -33.20
CA GLU A 73 45.01 -40.33 -34.66
C GLU A 73 45.18 -41.67 -35.39
N ASP A 74 45.95 -42.59 -34.79
CA ASP A 74 46.21 -43.93 -35.34
C ASP A 74 45.28 -45.02 -34.77
N ALA A 75 44.08 -44.65 -34.30
CA ALA A 75 43.15 -45.58 -33.65
C ALA A 75 42.85 -46.82 -34.48
N GLU A 76 42.72 -46.70 -35.80
CA GLU A 76 42.45 -47.86 -36.68
C GLU A 76 43.59 -48.89 -36.66
N ILE A 77 44.84 -48.41 -36.62
CA ILE A 77 46.04 -49.26 -36.59
C ILE A 77 46.16 -49.93 -35.22
N GLU A 78 45.97 -49.17 -34.14
CA GLU A 78 46.04 -49.69 -32.78
C GLU A 78 44.87 -50.65 -32.47
N CYS A 79 43.68 -50.39 -33.03
CA CYS A 79 42.56 -51.32 -32.93
C CYS A 79 42.79 -52.63 -33.69
N ALA A 80 43.61 -52.63 -34.74
CA ALA A 80 43.97 -53.84 -35.46
C ALA A 80 45.10 -54.64 -34.77
N ASN A 81 45.76 -54.07 -33.76
CA ASN A 81 46.84 -54.74 -33.04
C ASN A 81 46.28 -55.87 -32.15
N PRO A 82 46.67 -57.14 -32.36
CA PRO A 82 46.16 -58.26 -31.57
C PRO A 82 46.62 -58.21 -30.10
N TYR A 83 47.65 -57.43 -29.77
CA TYR A 83 48.18 -57.26 -28.42
C TYR A 83 47.65 -56.00 -27.72
N LYS A 84 46.64 -55.32 -28.28
CA LYS A 84 46.07 -54.08 -27.71
C LYS A 84 45.37 -54.30 -26.37
N ALA A 85 44.88 -55.51 -26.13
CA ALA A 85 44.34 -55.95 -24.86
C ALA A 85 45.11 -57.21 -24.44
N GLY A 86 45.19 -57.49 -23.14
CA GLY A 86 45.86 -58.71 -22.71
C GLY A 86 45.08 -59.96 -23.04
N ASP A 87 45.75 -61.10 -22.89
CA ASP A 87 45.30 -62.41 -23.36
C ASP A 87 43.94 -62.87 -22.82
N TYR A 88 43.47 -62.28 -21.71
CA TYR A 88 42.17 -62.60 -21.10
C TYR A 88 40.98 -61.84 -21.70
N VAL A 89 41.24 -60.75 -22.43
CA VAL A 89 40.17 -59.96 -23.04
C VAL A 89 39.81 -60.57 -24.39
N THR A 90 38.65 -61.23 -24.43
CA THR A 90 38.09 -61.73 -25.68
C THR A 90 37.45 -60.58 -26.47
N THR A 91 37.67 -60.55 -27.78
CA THR A 91 37.03 -59.59 -28.69
C THR A 91 35.89 -60.28 -29.46
N PRO A 92 34.71 -59.66 -29.60
CA PRO A 92 34.31 -58.35 -29.04
C PRO A 92 34.04 -58.43 -27.52
N PHE A 93 34.17 -57.29 -26.83
CA PHE A 93 33.88 -57.13 -25.40
C PHE A 93 32.77 -56.10 -25.15
N TYR A 94 32.10 -56.19 -24.00
CA TYR A 94 30.99 -55.35 -23.56
C TYR A 94 31.49 -54.06 -22.90
N GLY A 95 31.98 -53.15 -23.74
CA GLY A 95 32.34 -51.79 -23.38
C GLY A 95 33.40 -51.67 -22.29
N LEU A 96 33.49 -50.47 -21.72
CA LEU A 96 34.48 -50.14 -20.70
C LEU A 96 34.25 -50.91 -19.38
N GLN A 97 33.00 -51.27 -19.06
CA GLN A 97 32.65 -51.96 -17.83
C GLN A 97 33.30 -53.35 -17.77
N GLN A 98 33.18 -54.15 -18.84
CA GLN A 98 33.83 -55.46 -18.87
C GLN A 98 35.35 -55.35 -18.74
N LEU A 99 35.98 -54.42 -19.47
CA LEU A 99 37.44 -54.24 -19.40
C LEU A 99 37.93 -53.87 -18.00
N MET A 100 37.20 -53.00 -17.29
CA MET A 100 37.53 -52.64 -15.92
C MET A 100 37.43 -53.86 -14.99
N THR A 101 36.41 -54.69 -15.15
CA THR A 101 36.24 -55.92 -14.37
C THR A 101 37.37 -56.91 -14.62
N GLU A 102 37.77 -57.09 -15.87
CA GLU A 102 38.90 -57.97 -16.24
C GLU A 102 40.22 -57.49 -15.63
N VAL A 103 40.51 -56.18 -15.72
CA VAL A 103 41.71 -55.61 -15.10
C VAL A 103 41.69 -55.77 -13.57
N GLN A 104 40.53 -55.57 -12.93
CA GLN A 104 40.39 -55.79 -11.49
C GLN A 104 40.63 -57.25 -11.10
N SER A 105 40.09 -58.19 -11.87
CA SER A 105 40.33 -59.63 -11.68
C SER A 105 41.82 -59.97 -11.79
N SER A 106 42.50 -59.51 -12.86
CA SER A 106 43.94 -59.69 -13.02
C SER A 106 44.74 -59.06 -11.88
N VAL A 107 44.36 -57.88 -11.38
CA VAL A 107 45.01 -57.26 -10.20
C VAL A 107 44.85 -58.15 -8.97
N GLN A 108 43.66 -58.71 -8.74
CA GLN A 108 43.39 -59.55 -7.57
C GLN A 108 44.19 -60.86 -7.62
N ILE A 109 44.28 -61.49 -8.80
CA ILE A 109 45.08 -62.70 -9.02
C ILE A 109 46.56 -62.40 -8.78
N LEU A 110 47.08 -61.31 -9.36
CA LEU A 110 48.47 -60.89 -9.20
C LEU A 110 48.83 -60.66 -7.72
N ILE A 111 47.94 -60.00 -6.96
CA ILE A 111 48.14 -59.75 -5.52
C ILE A 111 48.17 -61.06 -4.72
N ASN A 112 47.31 -62.03 -5.05
CA ASN A 112 47.23 -63.30 -4.34
C ASN A 112 48.41 -64.23 -4.65
N ASN A 113 48.96 -64.15 -5.86
CA ASN A 113 49.96 -65.11 -6.35
C ASN A 113 51.40 -64.62 -6.24
N GLN A 114 51.64 -63.31 -6.09
CA GLN A 114 53.00 -62.76 -6.09
C GLN A 114 53.40 -62.12 -4.76
N GLU A 115 54.65 -62.35 -4.36
CA GLU A 115 55.20 -61.74 -3.15
C GLU A 115 55.21 -60.20 -3.28
N PRO A 116 54.75 -59.48 -2.26
CA PRO A 116 54.72 -58.03 -2.29
C PRO A 116 56.12 -57.42 -2.59
N GLY A 117 56.29 -56.86 -3.79
CA GLY A 117 57.51 -56.15 -4.21
C GLY A 117 58.40 -56.92 -5.20
N LYS A 118 58.06 -58.16 -5.53
CA LYS A 118 58.70 -58.96 -6.56
C LYS A 118 57.71 -59.26 -7.69
N VAL A 119 57.26 -58.20 -8.36
CA VAL A 119 56.33 -58.36 -9.48
C VAL A 119 57.10 -58.84 -10.71
N ASN A 120 56.74 -60.00 -11.25
CA ASN A 120 57.32 -60.47 -12.51
C ASN A 120 56.71 -59.69 -13.67
N LEU A 121 57.54 -58.95 -14.43
CA LEU A 121 57.07 -58.15 -15.57
C LEU A 121 56.65 -59.02 -16.77
N ALA A 122 57.09 -60.28 -16.81
CA ALA A 122 56.68 -61.26 -17.81
C ALA A 122 55.43 -62.06 -17.39
N ASP A 123 54.81 -61.69 -16.27
CA ASP A 123 53.57 -62.29 -15.82
C ASP A 123 52.39 -61.86 -16.71
N VAL A 124 51.55 -62.83 -17.09
CA VAL A 124 50.43 -62.60 -18.02
C VAL A 124 49.38 -61.68 -17.40
N ASP A 125 49.13 -61.78 -16.09
CA ASP A 125 48.19 -60.89 -15.39
C ASP A 125 48.75 -59.46 -15.35
N PHE A 126 50.05 -59.31 -15.09
CA PHE A 126 50.72 -58.01 -15.14
C PHE A 126 50.66 -57.38 -16.54
N PHE A 127 50.91 -58.16 -17.59
CA PHE A 127 50.81 -57.70 -18.98
C PHE A 127 49.38 -57.29 -19.33
N ASN A 128 48.38 -58.09 -18.94
CA ASN A 128 46.96 -57.76 -19.18
C ASN A 128 46.54 -56.46 -18.49
N ILE A 129 46.95 -56.25 -17.24
CA ILE A 129 46.69 -55.00 -16.52
C ILE A 129 47.29 -53.84 -17.30
N LEU A 130 48.55 -53.94 -17.73
CA LEU A 130 49.27 -52.84 -18.38
C LEU A 130 48.65 -52.50 -19.73
N MET A 131 48.48 -53.49 -20.61
CA MET A 131 48.01 -53.27 -21.98
C MET A 131 46.57 -52.77 -21.98
N THR A 132 45.66 -53.48 -21.32
CA THR A 132 44.23 -53.12 -21.28
C THR A 132 44.01 -51.74 -20.64
N SER A 133 44.79 -51.38 -19.62
CA SER A 133 44.71 -50.05 -18.98
C SER A 133 45.21 -48.91 -19.86
N GLN A 134 46.33 -49.09 -20.56
CA GLN A 134 46.93 -48.03 -21.39
C GLN A 134 46.20 -47.81 -22.71
N SER A 135 45.48 -48.85 -23.16
CA SER A 135 44.85 -48.97 -24.45
C SER A 135 43.36 -48.59 -24.40
N ASP A 136 42.46 -49.57 -24.49
CA ASP A 136 41.01 -49.35 -24.57
C ASP A 136 40.41 -48.69 -23.33
N ILE A 137 40.89 -48.98 -22.11
CA ILE A 137 40.39 -48.32 -20.90
C ILE A 137 40.66 -46.82 -20.93
N ARG A 138 41.91 -46.42 -21.21
CA ARG A 138 42.30 -45.01 -21.30
C ARG A 138 41.49 -44.28 -22.38
N SER A 139 41.29 -44.91 -23.53
CA SER A 139 40.55 -44.34 -24.64
C SER A 139 39.06 -44.20 -24.32
N GLY A 140 38.45 -45.23 -23.72
CA GLY A 140 37.06 -45.18 -23.23
C GLY A 140 36.85 -44.07 -22.21
N GLN A 141 37.77 -43.91 -21.25
CA GLN A 141 37.73 -42.82 -20.26
C GLN A 141 37.83 -41.44 -20.91
N LYS A 142 38.73 -41.26 -21.89
CA LYS A 142 38.88 -39.98 -22.60
C LYS A 142 37.62 -39.63 -23.42
N ARG A 143 36.98 -40.61 -24.06
CA ARG A 143 35.70 -40.40 -24.77
C ARG A 143 34.59 -39.96 -23.81
N ILE A 144 34.45 -40.62 -22.66
CA ILE A 144 33.48 -40.22 -21.63
C ILE A 144 33.78 -38.80 -21.13
N GLN A 145 35.06 -38.48 -20.88
CA GLN A 145 35.49 -37.14 -20.49
C GLN A 145 35.08 -36.09 -21.54
N ASP A 146 35.31 -36.35 -22.83
CA ASP A 146 34.97 -35.42 -23.91
C ASP A 146 33.45 -35.21 -24.04
N ILE A 147 32.66 -36.27 -23.85
CA ILE A 147 31.20 -36.17 -23.81
C ILE A 147 30.75 -35.30 -22.63
N ILE A 148 31.31 -35.52 -21.45
CA ILE A 148 30.98 -34.73 -20.24
C ILE A 148 31.34 -33.25 -20.45
N ILE A 149 32.52 -32.95 -20.99
CA ILE A 149 32.93 -31.57 -21.30
C ILE A 149 31.94 -30.90 -22.27
N LYS A 150 31.56 -31.60 -23.36
CA LYS A 150 30.58 -31.08 -24.32
C LYS A 150 29.21 -30.81 -23.68
N LEU A 151 28.75 -31.69 -22.79
CA LEU A 151 27.50 -31.51 -22.05
C LEU A 151 27.56 -30.30 -21.11
N ILE A 152 28.67 -30.15 -20.39
CA ILE A 152 28.93 -29.03 -19.49
C ILE A 152 28.94 -27.72 -20.29
N ASP A 153 29.67 -27.65 -21.39
CA ASP A 153 29.76 -26.45 -22.24
C ASP A 153 28.39 -26.07 -22.83
N LYS A 154 27.62 -27.06 -23.29
CA LYS A 154 26.26 -26.84 -23.79
C LYS A 154 25.35 -26.26 -22.70
N HIS A 155 25.46 -26.78 -21.48
CA HIS A 155 24.66 -26.30 -20.35
C HIS A 155 25.07 -24.87 -19.94
N PHE A 156 26.37 -24.60 -19.79
CA PHE A 156 26.87 -23.26 -19.51
C PHE A 156 26.46 -22.25 -20.56
N ARG A 157 26.61 -22.58 -21.85
CA ARG A 157 26.19 -21.69 -22.93
C ARG A 157 24.69 -21.38 -22.87
N SER A 158 23.86 -22.39 -22.61
CA SER A 158 22.41 -22.20 -22.49
C SER A 158 22.08 -21.30 -21.29
N TYR A 159 22.71 -21.56 -20.13
CA TYR A 159 22.55 -20.76 -18.92
C TYR A 159 22.94 -19.30 -19.14
N THR A 160 24.09 -19.03 -19.77
CA THR A 160 24.53 -17.66 -20.08
C THR A 160 23.54 -16.93 -20.99
N VAL A 161 22.97 -17.61 -22.00
CA VAL A 161 21.95 -17.03 -22.87
C VAL A 161 20.69 -16.66 -22.08
N TYR A 162 20.19 -17.56 -21.23
CA TYR A 162 19.03 -17.28 -20.39
C TYR A 162 19.27 -16.14 -19.41
N LEU A 163 20.45 -16.11 -18.77
CA LEU A 163 20.82 -15.06 -17.83
C LEU A 163 20.83 -13.69 -18.52
N ASN A 164 21.45 -13.59 -19.69
CA ASN A 164 21.49 -12.35 -20.47
C ASN A 164 20.09 -11.88 -20.91
N LEU A 165 19.22 -12.81 -21.30
CA LEU A 165 17.82 -12.50 -21.63
C LEU A 165 17.07 -11.94 -20.41
N CYS A 166 17.24 -12.55 -19.23
CA CYS A 166 16.64 -12.06 -17.99
C CYS A 166 17.12 -10.65 -17.63
N PHE A 167 18.42 -10.36 -17.78
CA PHE A 167 18.95 -9.01 -17.55
C PHE A 167 18.36 -7.98 -18.54
N ALA A 168 18.26 -8.32 -19.82
CA ALA A 168 17.65 -7.43 -20.81
C ALA A 168 16.19 -7.12 -20.49
N LEU A 169 15.40 -8.13 -20.10
CA LEU A 169 14.00 -7.96 -19.69
C LEU A 169 13.88 -7.12 -18.41
N ALA A 170 14.77 -7.31 -17.43
CA ALA A 170 14.80 -6.52 -16.20
C ALA A 170 15.07 -5.03 -16.48
N ILE A 171 16.00 -4.73 -17.39
CA ILE A 171 16.29 -3.34 -17.81
C ILE A 171 15.06 -2.71 -18.48
N ILE A 172 14.39 -3.43 -19.38
CA ILE A 172 13.17 -2.94 -20.04
C ILE A 172 12.09 -2.66 -18.99
N PHE A 173 11.90 -3.55 -18.01
CA PHE A 173 10.92 -3.36 -16.94
C PHE A 173 11.26 -2.15 -16.05
N LEU A 174 12.53 -1.94 -15.71
CA LEU A 174 12.98 -0.75 -14.96
C LEU A 174 12.71 0.55 -15.72
N VAL A 175 12.94 0.57 -17.03
CA VAL A 175 12.62 1.74 -17.85
C VAL A 175 11.11 1.98 -17.84
N LEU A 176 10.29 0.96 -18.14
CA LEU A 176 8.84 1.10 -18.18
C LEU A 176 8.25 1.58 -16.85
N THR A 177 8.71 1.01 -15.73
CA THR A 177 8.28 1.45 -14.38
C THR A 177 8.71 2.87 -14.06
N SER A 178 9.92 3.29 -14.47
CA SER A 178 10.36 4.68 -14.34
C SER A 178 9.44 5.64 -15.09
N TRP A 179 9.05 5.32 -16.32
CA TRP A 179 8.11 6.15 -17.10
C TRP A 179 6.74 6.24 -16.44
N ILE A 180 6.21 5.13 -15.92
CA ILE A 180 4.93 5.10 -15.20
C ILE A 180 4.97 6.01 -13.96
N LEU A 181 6.08 6.02 -13.23
CA LEU A 181 6.26 6.87 -12.05
C LEU A 181 6.44 8.35 -12.42
N VAL A 182 7.09 8.66 -13.54
CA VAL A 182 7.41 10.05 -13.93
C VAL A 182 6.24 10.78 -14.59
N ILE A 183 5.41 10.10 -15.40
CA ILE A 183 4.27 10.72 -16.09
C ILE A 183 3.27 11.47 -15.15
N PRO A 184 2.90 10.96 -13.96
CA PRO A 184 1.96 11.67 -13.08
C PRO A 184 2.59 12.82 -12.29
N ILE A 185 3.93 12.89 -12.19
CA ILE A 185 4.64 13.86 -11.36
C ILE A 185 4.24 15.32 -11.66
N PRO A 186 4.18 15.79 -12.92
CA PRO A 186 3.78 17.17 -13.22
C PRO A 186 2.36 17.51 -12.75
N LYS A 187 1.43 16.54 -12.84
CA LYS A 187 0.04 16.74 -12.36
C LYS A 187 0.00 16.84 -10.84
N ILE A 188 0.80 16.02 -10.14
CA ILE A 188 0.93 16.06 -8.69
C ILE A 188 1.55 17.38 -8.24
N PHE A 189 2.64 17.83 -8.88
CA PHE A 189 3.25 19.14 -8.58
C PHE A 189 2.29 20.30 -8.83
N LYS A 190 1.48 20.25 -9.89
CA LYS A 190 0.46 21.30 -10.12
C LYS A 190 -0.58 21.34 -8.99
N ARG A 191 -1.05 20.17 -8.52
CA ARG A 191 -1.95 20.11 -7.36
C ARG A 191 -1.28 20.58 -6.08
N LEU A 192 -0.04 20.15 -5.82
CA LEU A 192 0.73 20.57 -4.65
C LEU A 192 1.00 22.07 -4.65
N SER A 193 1.29 22.67 -5.80
CA SER A 193 1.43 24.12 -5.95
C SER A 193 0.12 24.84 -5.65
N GLN A 194 -1.02 24.33 -6.11
CA GLN A 194 -2.33 24.90 -5.80
C GLN A 194 -2.67 24.79 -4.31
N ILE A 195 -2.42 23.63 -3.70
CA ILE A 195 -2.62 23.42 -2.26
C ILE A 195 -1.68 24.31 -1.46
N SER A 196 -0.41 24.42 -1.86
CA SER A 196 0.57 25.28 -1.20
C SER A 196 0.18 26.75 -1.29
N ALA A 197 -0.35 27.21 -2.42
CA ALA A 197 -0.88 28.57 -2.56
C ALA A 197 -2.10 28.79 -1.65
N GLN A 198 -2.99 27.79 -1.56
CA GLN A 198 -4.12 27.82 -0.62
C GLN A 198 -3.66 27.81 0.84
N ILE A 199 -2.63 27.03 1.18
CA ILE A 199 -2.01 27.01 2.51
C ILE A 199 -1.34 28.35 2.80
N GLU A 200 -0.65 28.94 1.83
CA GLU A 200 -0.03 30.26 1.99
C GLU A 200 -1.10 31.33 2.27
N ASP A 201 -2.22 31.30 1.55
CA ASP A 201 -3.36 32.17 1.81
C ASP A 201 -4.02 31.87 3.17
N LEU A 202 -4.09 30.61 3.60
CA LEU A 202 -4.54 30.22 4.94
C LEU A 202 -3.57 30.69 6.03
N THR A 203 -2.25 30.67 5.80
CA THR A 203 -1.25 31.20 6.73
C THR A 203 -1.27 32.73 6.81
N LYS A 204 -1.63 33.42 5.72
CA LYS A 204 -1.94 34.86 5.78
C LYS A 204 -3.20 35.12 6.62
N MET A 205 -4.17 34.21 6.61
CA MET A 205 -5.33 34.26 7.53
C MET A 205 -4.98 33.87 8.98
N GLN A 206 -3.89 33.15 9.23
CA GLN A 206 -3.42 32.77 10.57
C GLN A 206 -2.92 33.97 11.41
N HIS A 207 -2.79 35.16 10.80
CA HIS A 207 -2.55 36.43 11.51
C HIS A 207 -3.82 37.16 11.96
N ILE A 208 -5.01 36.66 11.61
CA ILE A 208 -6.26 37.23 12.14
C ILE A 208 -6.30 36.90 13.63
N LYS A 209 -6.11 37.92 14.48
CA LYS A 209 -6.19 37.74 15.94
C LYS A 209 -7.63 37.75 16.45
N ARG A 210 -8.55 38.33 15.68
CA ARG A 210 -9.95 38.56 16.01
C ARG A 210 -10.74 38.84 14.73
N ILE A 211 -11.99 38.41 14.67
CA ILE A 211 -12.92 38.82 13.61
C ILE A 211 -13.61 40.11 14.06
N GLU A 212 -13.56 41.14 13.22
CA GLU A 212 -14.24 42.41 13.45
C GLU A 212 -15.39 42.58 12.47
N TRP A 213 -16.45 43.27 12.91
CA TRP A 213 -17.56 43.65 12.04
C TRP A 213 -17.05 44.55 10.91
N LYS A 214 -17.48 44.29 9.68
CA LYS A 214 -17.09 45.04 8.49
C LYS A 214 -18.31 45.47 7.71
N GLU A 215 -18.13 46.50 6.89
CA GLU A 215 -19.20 47.07 6.07
C GLU A 215 -19.78 46.06 5.06
N ASP A 216 -18.94 45.15 4.56
CA ASP A 216 -19.36 44.10 3.62
C ASP A 216 -20.27 43.02 4.24
N MET A 217 -20.42 43.02 5.57
CA MET A 217 -21.35 42.14 6.30
C MET A 217 -22.73 42.79 6.52
N GLN A 218 -22.91 44.06 6.17
CA GLN A 218 -24.19 44.75 6.38
C GLN A 218 -25.25 44.29 5.37
N THR A 219 -26.45 44.05 5.88
CA THR A 219 -27.65 43.74 5.08
C THR A 219 -28.54 44.97 4.84
N GLU A 220 -28.17 46.11 5.43
CA GLU A 220 -28.94 47.36 5.51
C GLU A 220 -30.28 47.23 6.26
N VAL A 221 -30.47 46.14 7.01
CA VAL A 221 -31.63 45.91 7.87
C VAL A 221 -31.13 45.83 9.32
N HIS A 222 -31.44 46.85 10.12
CA HIS A 222 -30.92 47.00 11.48
C HIS A 222 -31.11 45.72 12.32
N ARG A 223 -32.32 45.14 12.30
CA ARG A 223 -32.61 43.89 13.03
C ARG A 223 -31.68 42.73 12.65
N LEU A 224 -31.39 42.54 11.37
CA LEU A 224 -30.48 41.48 10.91
C LEU A 224 -29.04 41.77 11.34
N ASP A 225 -28.59 43.00 11.10
CA ASP A 225 -27.22 43.43 11.41
C ASP A 225 -26.95 43.41 12.93
N SER A 226 -27.93 43.75 13.76
CA SER A 226 -27.87 43.60 15.22
C SER A 226 -27.72 42.14 15.62
N GLY A 227 -28.46 41.24 14.96
CA GLY A 227 -28.33 39.80 15.16
C GLY A 227 -26.96 39.25 14.79
N HIS A 228 -26.44 39.65 13.62
CA HIS A 228 -25.11 39.27 13.17
C HIS A 228 -24.01 39.78 14.09
N LYS A 229 -24.09 41.04 14.54
CA LYS A 229 -23.14 41.62 15.49
C LYS A 229 -23.15 40.88 16.82
N LYS A 230 -24.34 40.52 17.33
CA LYS A 230 -24.43 39.76 18.57
C LYS A 230 -23.85 38.35 18.44
N LEU A 231 -24.12 37.67 17.32
CA LEU A 231 -23.54 36.37 17.03
C LEU A 231 -22.00 36.44 16.95
N LEU A 232 -21.46 37.45 16.26
CA LEU A 232 -20.02 37.67 16.14
C LEU A 232 -19.37 37.95 17.51
N GLU A 233 -20.03 38.76 18.34
CA GLU A 233 -19.58 39.04 19.71
C GLU A 233 -19.50 37.75 20.53
N THR A 234 -20.55 36.92 20.52
CA THR A 234 -20.60 35.66 21.26
C THR A 234 -19.51 34.68 20.80
N VAL A 235 -19.27 34.61 19.49
CA VAL A 235 -18.18 33.82 18.91
C VAL A 235 -16.80 34.30 19.39
N MET A 236 -16.59 35.62 19.46
CA MET A 236 -15.33 36.17 19.95
C MET A 236 -15.13 35.95 21.45
N ILE A 237 -16.20 36.00 22.26
CA ILE A 237 -16.13 35.66 23.69
C ILE A 237 -15.68 34.21 23.89
N LEU A 238 -16.25 33.28 23.11
CA LEU A 238 -15.86 31.88 23.15
C LEU A 238 -14.39 31.69 22.72
N PHE A 239 -13.97 32.33 21.62
CA PHE A 239 -12.58 32.30 21.15
C PHE A 239 -11.60 32.81 22.22
N ASP A 240 -11.89 33.97 22.82
CA ASP A 240 -11.05 34.57 23.86
C ASP A 240 -10.98 33.65 25.08
N THR A 241 -12.09 32.99 25.44
CA THR A 241 -12.15 32.01 26.54
C THR A 241 -11.21 30.84 26.29
N VAL A 242 -11.33 30.17 25.13
CA VAL A 242 -10.45 29.04 24.77
C VAL A 242 -8.99 29.45 24.70
N LYS A 243 -8.69 30.60 24.07
CA LYS A 243 -7.32 31.11 23.94
C LYS A 243 -6.67 31.43 25.28
N ASN A 244 -7.44 31.95 26.24
CA ASN A 244 -6.94 32.23 27.58
C ASN A 244 -6.54 30.95 28.31
N PHE A 245 -7.31 29.86 28.15
CA PHE A 245 -6.95 28.56 28.71
C PHE A 245 -5.70 27.97 28.03
N GLU A 246 -5.59 28.03 26.71
CA GLU A 246 -4.40 27.55 25.96
C GLU A 246 -3.09 28.23 26.38
N THR A 247 -3.16 29.50 26.79
CA THR A 247 -1.98 30.32 27.11
C THR A 247 -1.67 30.41 28.60
N SER A 248 -2.58 29.97 29.46
CA SER A 248 -2.39 30.00 30.91
C SER A 248 -1.54 28.81 31.37
N LEU A 249 -0.34 29.09 31.91
CA LEU A 249 0.63 28.08 32.38
C LEU A 249 0.21 27.37 33.68
N VAL A 250 -0.96 27.70 34.25
CA VAL A 250 -1.50 27.16 35.51
C VAL A 250 -2.98 26.89 35.31
N SER A 251 -3.36 25.67 34.97
CA SER A 251 -4.75 25.22 34.92
C SER A 251 -4.97 24.19 36.03
N ASP A 252 -5.12 24.67 37.27
CA ASP A 252 -5.58 23.90 38.44
C ASP A 252 -7.12 23.78 38.47
N VAL A 253 -7.78 23.68 37.32
CA VAL A 253 -9.21 23.96 37.21
C VAL A 253 -9.95 22.76 36.63
N ASP A 254 -10.54 21.94 37.52
CA ASP A 254 -11.58 20.95 37.19
C ASP A 254 -12.82 21.58 36.51
N ASP A 255 -12.90 22.92 36.42
CA ASP A 255 -14.00 23.70 35.82
C ASP A 255 -13.73 24.25 34.39
N GLU A 256 -12.57 24.01 33.75
CA GLU A 256 -12.26 24.56 32.41
C GLU A 256 -13.30 24.14 31.36
N ASP A 257 -13.56 22.84 31.29
CA ASP A 257 -14.53 22.25 30.37
C ASP A 257 -15.94 22.82 30.59
N GLN A 258 -16.31 23.08 31.85
CA GLN A 258 -17.61 23.65 32.19
C GLN A 258 -17.73 25.11 31.73
N VAL A 259 -16.67 25.92 31.90
CA VAL A 259 -16.66 27.30 31.42
C VAL A 259 -16.76 27.36 29.90
N ILE A 260 -16.02 26.51 29.19
CA ILE A 260 -16.07 26.44 27.72
C ILE A 260 -17.46 25.97 27.26
N LEU A 261 -18.03 24.95 27.92
CA LEU A 261 -19.38 24.46 27.67
C LEU A 261 -20.42 25.57 27.82
N ASP A 262 -20.36 26.36 28.90
CA ASP A 262 -21.29 27.46 29.15
C ASP A 262 -21.23 28.55 28.07
N LYS A 263 -20.03 28.85 27.54
CA LYS A 263 -19.86 29.80 26.42
C LYS A 263 -20.31 29.23 25.09
N PHE A 264 -20.18 27.93 24.91
CA PHE A 264 -20.76 27.24 23.77
C PHE A 264 -22.29 27.26 23.79
N ASP A 265 -22.89 27.09 24.97
CA ASP A 265 -24.34 27.20 25.14
C ASP A 265 -24.87 28.59 24.80
N ASP A 266 -24.12 29.64 25.17
CA ASP A 266 -24.43 31.01 24.76
C ASP A 266 -24.42 31.15 23.24
N LEU A 267 -23.46 30.53 22.57
CA LEU A 267 -23.36 30.54 21.11
C LEU A 267 -24.52 29.78 20.45
N VAL A 268 -24.85 28.59 20.96
CA VAL A 268 -25.98 27.78 20.47
C VAL A 268 -27.29 28.54 20.64
N LEU A 269 -27.49 29.18 21.79
CA LEU A 269 -28.65 30.03 22.09
C LEU A 269 -28.79 31.15 21.06
N VAL A 270 -27.75 31.99 20.92
CA VAL A 270 -27.79 33.16 20.04
C VAL A 270 -27.96 32.75 18.58
N THR A 271 -27.27 31.69 18.14
CA THR A 271 -27.39 31.16 16.77
C THR A 271 -28.82 30.69 16.49
N ALA A 272 -29.40 29.89 17.39
CA ALA A 272 -30.77 29.38 17.22
C ALA A 272 -31.80 30.52 17.23
N ALA A 273 -31.69 31.47 18.17
CA ALA A 273 -32.60 32.60 18.24
C ALA A 273 -32.50 33.51 17.00
N HIS A 274 -31.27 33.76 16.50
CA HIS A 274 -31.03 34.53 15.28
C HIS A 274 -31.66 33.87 14.05
N PHE A 275 -31.40 32.57 13.85
CA PHE A 275 -32.02 31.82 12.75
C PHE A 275 -33.56 31.80 12.87
N ALA A 276 -34.10 31.65 14.08
CA ALA A 276 -35.55 31.67 14.28
C ALA A 276 -36.16 33.03 13.92
N ASP A 277 -35.46 34.13 14.20
CA ASP A 277 -35.90 35.48 13.85
C ASP A 277 -35.88 35.71 12.33
N GLU A 278 -34.80 35.33 11.64
CA GLU A 278 -34.73 35.41 10.18
C GLU A 278 -35.82 34.59 9.50
N GLU A 279 -36.02 33.35 9.95
CA GLU A 279 -37.04 32.45 9.39
C GLU A 279 -38.46 32.98 9.65
N TYR A 280 -38.67 33.61 10.81
CA TYR A 280 -39.91 34.34 11.10
C TYR A 280 -40.13 35.49 10.12
N LEU A 281 -39.12 36.33 9.87
CA LEU A 281 -39.20 37.44 8.91
C LEU A 281 -39.47 36.91 7.48
N MET A 282 -38.76 35.85 7.08
CA MET A 282 -38.96 35.21 5.78
C MET A 282 -40.40 34.71 5.59
N HIS A 283 -40.97 34.05 6.60
CA HIS A 283 -42.36 33.60 6.56
C HIS A 283 -43.36 34.77 6.59
N ARG A 284 -43.16 35.72 7.50
CA ARG A 284 -44.06 36.88 7.68
C ARG A 284 -44.17 37.72 6.42
N PHE A 285 -43.07 37.87 5.68
CA PHE A 285 -43.01 38.71 4.48
C PHE A 285 -43.04 37.93 3.17
N ASN A 286 -43.39 36.64 3.20
CA ASN A 286 -43.53 35.77 2.03
C ASN A 286 -42.28 35.70 1.14
N PHE A 287 -41.11 35.51 1.75
CA PHE A 287 -39.84 35.34 1.03
C PHE A 287 -39.96 34.21 -0.02
N PRO A 288 -39.36 34.36 -1.23
CA PRO A 288 -39.54 33.40 -2.32
C PRO A 288 -39.19 31.97 -1.89
N ARG A 289 -40.09 31.03 -2.15
CA ARG A 289 -40.00 29.66 -1.64
C ARG A 289 -38.72 28.92 -2.02
N SER A 290 -38.19 29.17 -3.23
CA SER A 290 -36.92 28.59 -3.67
C SER A 290 -35.74 29.11 -2.84
N ALA A 291 -35.69 30.41 -2.56
CA ALA A 291 -34.66 31.05 -1.74
C ALA A 291 -34.80 30.66 -0.26
N LEU A 292 -36.03 30.64 0.28
CA LEU A 292 -36.35 30.16 1.64
C LEU A 292 -35.77 28.75 1.89
N ASN A 293 -36.03 27.81 0.97
CA ASN A 293 -35.54 26.44 1.10
C ASN A 293 -34.01 26.37 1.05
N ASN A 294 -33.36 27.26 0.29
CA ASN A 294 -31.90 27.35 0.26
C ASN A 294 -31.35 27.89 1.58
N HIS A 295 -31.95 28.97 2.10
CA HIS A 295 -31.60 29.57 3.38
C HIS A 295 -31.73 28.56 4.54
N PHE A 296 -32.85 27.83 4.59
CA PHE A 296 -33.10 26.78 5.60
C PHE A 296 -32.05 25.66 5.54
N LYS A 297 -31.65 25.24 4.33
CA LYS A 297 -30.59 24.24 4.17
C LYS A 297 -29.24 24.74 4.68
N ASN A 298 -28.93 26.01 4.47
CA ASN A 298 -27.74 26.63 5.02
C ASN A 298 -27.81 26.65 6.55
N HIS A 299 -28.88 27.17 7.16
CA HIS A 299 -29.06 27.13 8.62
C HIS A 299 -28.84 25.75 9.22
N VAL A 300 -29.47 24.72 8.65
CA VAL A 300 -29.30 23.32 9.10
C VAL A 300 -27.84 22.86 8.95
N SER A 301 -27.22 23.13 7.81
CA SER A 301 -25.82 22.74 7.58
C SER A 301 -24.86 23.42 8.56
N LEU A 302 -25.12 24.68 8.88
CA LEU A 302 -24.31 25.49 9.76
C LEU A 302 -24.47 25.05 11.21
N PHE A 303 -25.71 24.84 11.63
CA PHE A 303 -26.01 24.37 12.97
C PHE A 303 -25.48 22.95 13.22
N ARG A 304 -25.54 22.05 12.23
CA ARG A 304 -24.92 20.71 12.36
C ARG A 304 -23.41 20.82 12.61
N LYS A 305 -22.73 21.70 11.88
CA LYS A 305 -21.30 21.95 12.07
C LYS A 305 -21.03 22.49 13.48
N LEU A 306 -21.85 23.44 13.96
CA LEU A 306 -21.77 23.95 15.33
C LEU A 306 -21.89 22.84 16.36
N MET A 307 -22.91 21.97 16.24
CA MET A 307 -23.13 20.87 17.18
C MET A 307 -22.01 19.83 17.15
N THR A 308 -21.47 19.53 15.95
CA THR A 308 -20.32 18.64 15.80
C THR A 308 -19.09 19.22 16.49
N TYR A 309 -18.88 20.54 16.36
CA TYR A 309 -17.78 21.22 17.02
C TYR A 309 -17.97 21.25 18.54
N HIS A 310 -19.16 21.62 19.01
CA HIS A 310 -19.55 21.57 20.43
C HIS A 310 -19.24 20.20 21.03
N GLN A 311 -19.59 19.10 20.33
CA GLN A 311 -19.33 17.75 20.81
C GLN A 311 -17.83 17.45 20.96
N LYS A 312 -16.99 17.87 20.01
CA LYS A 312 -15.53 17.70 20.10
C LYS A 312 -14.92 18.44 21.28
N THR A 313 -15.49 19.58 21.63
CA THR A 313 -15.00 20.39 22.75
C THR A 313 -15.47 19.87 24.10
N THR A 314 -16.64 19.23 24.18
CA THR A 314 -17.30 18.89 25.45
C THR A 314 -17.29 17.40 25.78
N GLN A 315 -17.01 16.53 24.81
CA GLN A 315 -16.95 15.07 24.97
C GLN A 315 -15.57 14.52 24.61
N SER A 316 -14.49 15.24 24.96
CA SER A 316 -13.14 14.76 24.68
C SER A 316 -12.95 13.38 25.33
N LYS A 317 -12.95 12.33 24.50
CA LYS A 317 -12.63 10.98 24.95
C LYS A 317 -11.19 11.03 25.46
N GLN A 318 -10.88 10.26 26.50
CA GLN A 318 -9.49 10.06 26.91
C GLN A 318 -8.64 9.76 25.65
N ASN A 319 -7.74 10.71 25.31
CA ASN A 319 -6.84 10.75 24.13
C ASN A 319 -7.24 11.58 22.89
N GLU A 320 -8.36 12.30 22.85
CA GLU A 320 -8.61 13.29 21.80
C GLU A 320 -8.14 14.70 22.24
N ILE A 321 -7.47 15.42 21.35
CA ILE A 321 -6.99 16.78 21.62
C ILE A 321 -8.17 17.74 21.35
N PRO A 322 -8.59 18.58 22.31
CA PRO A 322 -9.65 19.55 22.08
C PRO A 322 -9.23 20.54 20.98
N PRO A 323 -10.18 21.06 20.19
CA PRO A 323 -9.85 21.92 19.08
C PRO A 323 -9.33 23.28 19.55
N THR A 324 -8.29 23.78 18.88
CA THR A 324 -7.57 24.98 19.29
C THR A 324 -8.34 26.28 18.98
N SER A 325 -7.96 27.39 19.62
CA SER A 325 -8.52 28.72 19.36
C SER A 325 -8.35 29.13 17.88
N ASN A 326 -7.24 28.76 17.24
CA ASN A 326 -7.02 29.05 15.82
C ASN A 326 -7.93 28.22 14.91
N GLU A 327 -8.14 26.94 15.22
CA GLU A 327 -9.10 26.09 14.51
C GLU A 327 -10.53 26.62 14.66
N MET A 328 -10.87 27.14 15.84
CA MET A 328 -12.13 27.81 16.11
C MET A 328 -12.31 29.06 15.24
N LEU A 329 -11.28 29.92 15.17
CA LEU A 329 -11.32 31.12 14.34
C LEU A 329 -11.47 30.78 12.85
N LEU A 330 -10.75 29.78 12.36
CA LEU A 330 -10.87 29.29 10.98
C LEU A 330 -12.28 28.74 10.72
N PHE A 331 -12.82 27.99 11.67
CA PHE A 331 -14.16 27.44 11.59
C PHE A 331 -15.21 28.55 11.44
N PHE A 332 -15.17 29.57 12.29
CA PHE A 332 -16.15 30.66 12.24
C PHE A 332 -15.96 31.59 11.05
N THR A 333 -14.73 31.89 10.64
CA THR A 333 -14.48 32.73 9.44
C THR A 333 -14.94 32.06 8.15
N THR A 334 -14.79 30.74 8.02
CA THR A 334 -15.21 29.99 6.82
C THR A 334 -16.70 29.65 6.80
N TRP A 335 -17.39 29.82 7.93
CA TRP A 335 -18.82 29.58 8.06
C TRP A 335 -19.61 30.88 8.08
N ILE A 336 -19.45 31.69 9.12
CA ILE A 336 -20.38 32.75 9.49
C ILE A 336 -20.29 33.92 8.50
N ILE A 337 -19.07 34.31 8.14
CA ILE A 337 -18.83 35.45 7.24
C ILE A 337 -19.42 35.19 5.85
N PRO A 338 -19.19 34.04 5.19
CA PRO A 338 -19.84 33.77 3.90
C PRO A 338 -21.36 33.71 3.99
N HIS A 339 -21.94 33.21 5.08
CA HIS A 339 -23.40 33.17 5.24
C HIS A 339 -23.97 34.59 5.29
N PHE A 340 -23.38 35.47 6.10
CA PHE A 340 -23.77 36.89 6.17
C PHE A 340 -23.64 37.57 4.80
N THR A 341 -22.48 37.42 4.16
CA THR A 341 -22.12 38.14 2.93
C THR A 341 -22.68 37.55 1.64
N SER A 342 -23.40 36.41 1.69
CA SER A 342 -23.97 35.80 0.48
C SER A 342 -25.42 35.33 0.61
N ILE A 343 -25.85 34.89 1.79
CA ILE A 343 -27.21 34.36 2.00
C ILE A 343 -28.09 35.44 2.66
N ASP A 344 -27.61 36.07 3.73
CA ASP A 344 -28.44 37.03 4.49
C ASP A 344 -28.59 38.38 3.78
N ILE A 345 -27.62 38.77 2.94
CA ILE A 345 -27.75 39.94 2.06
C ILE A 345 -28.98 39.81 1.14
N ASP A 346 -29.27 38.62 0.61
CA ASP A 346 -30.45 38.41 -0.25
C ASP A 346 -31.76 38.64 0.53
N LEU A 347 -31.78 38.23 1.81
CA LEU A 347 -32.90 38.50 2.71
C LEU A 347 -33.03 40.00 3.01
N GLY A 348 -31.91 40.67 3.32
CA GLY A 348 -31.88 42.12 3.59
C GLY A 348 -32.42 42.93 2.41
N LEU A 349 -31.91 42.66 1.20
CA LEU A 349 -32.39 43.29 -0.04
C LEU A 349 -33.89 43.06 -0.26
N TYR A 350 -34.37 41.84 -0.02
CA TYR A 350 -35.79 41.52 -0.14
C TYR A 350 -36.65 42.31 0.86
N LEU A 351 -36.25 42.34 2.15
CA LEU A 351 -36.99 43.04 3.20
C LEU A 351 -37.03 44.56 2.96
N LYS A 352 -35.91 45.14 2.51
CA LYS A 352 -35.83 46.56 2.14
C LYS A 352 -36.80 46.88 0.99
N GLN A 353 -36.74 46.12 -0.11
CA GLN A 353 -37.65 46.30 -1.24
C GLN A 353 -39.12 46.13 -0.83
N ARG A 354 -39.40 45.16 0.04
CA ARG A 354 -40.74 44.91 0.57
C ARG A 354 -41.23 46.10 1.39
N ASN A 355 -40.41 46.63 2.29
CA ASN A 355 -40.72 47.82 3.10
C ASN A 355 -41.02 49.04 2.22
N GLU A 356 -40.17 49.32 1.21
CA GLU A 356 -40.42 50.40 0.26
C GLU A 356 -41.73 50.22 -0.53
N SER A 357 -42.03 48.99 -0.96
CA SER A 357 -43.26 48.70 -1.71
C SER A 357 -44.52 48.97 -0.89
N ILE A 358 -44.50 48.59 0.40
CA ILE A 358 -45.61 48.79 1.33
C ILE A 358 -45.77 50.28 1.63
N ASN A 359 -44.67 51.00 1.85
CA ASN A 359 -44.69 52.45 2.09
C ASN A 359 -45.22 53.24 0.87
N LYS A 360 -44.84 52.84 -0.36
CA LYS A 360 -45.40 53.42 -1.60
C LYS A 360 -46.91 53.14 -1.75
N GLN A 361 -47.39 51.97 -1.34
CA GLN A 361 -48.83 51.65 -1.36
C GLN A 361 -49.61 52.43 -0.31
N ARG A 362 -49.08 52.56 0.93
CA ARG A 362 -49.65 53.40 1.98
C ARG A 362 -49.69 54.88 1.57
N GLY A 363 -48.63 55.42 0.97
CA GLY A 363 -48.61 56.80 0.46
C GLY A 363 -49.70 57.09 -0.59
N LYS A 364 -50.10 56.08 -1.37
CA LYS A 364 -51.22 56.18 -2.32
C LYS A 364 -52.60 55.97 -1.68
N GLN A 365 -52.70 55.15 -0.63
CA GLN A 365 -53.96 54.91 0.10
C GLN A 365 -54.29 56.01 1.12
N ILE A 366 -53.30 56.73 1.67
CA ILE A 366 -53.55 57.86 2.59
C ILE A 366 -54.23 59.05 1.87
N GLN A 367 -54.23 59.08 0.53
CA GLN A 367 -55.07 59.99 -0.27
C GLN A 367 -56.52 59.51 -0.43
N GLN A 368 -56.88 58.30 0.00
CA GLN A 368 -58.23 57.74 -0.05
C GLN A 368 -58.53 56.88 1.19
N LYS A 369 -59.17 57.50 2.19
CA LYS A 369 -59.72 56.97 3.46
C LYS A 369 -58.88 57.25 4.72
N LYS A 370 -59.38 58.21 5.50
CA LYS A 370 -59.36 58.16 6.96
C LYS A 370 -60.25 57.00 7.44
N ASP A 371 -59.86 56.42 8.56
CA ASP A 371 -60.58 55.42 9.36
C ASP A 371 -60.30 53.95 9.04
N ALA A 372 -59.27 53.40 9.71
CA ALA A 372 -59.30 52.05 10.25
C ALA A 372 -58.23 51.90 11.34
N ASN A 373 -58.69 51.69 12.56
CA ASN A 373 -57.90 51.51 13.76
C ASN A 373 -57.48 50.03 13.81
N GLN A 374 -56.29 49.69 13.31
CA GLN A 374 -55.71 48.36 13.46
C GLN A 374 -54.20 48.48 13.67
N LYS A 375 -53.76 48.12 14.89
CA LYS A 375 -52.35 48.01 15.29
C LYS A 375 -51.68 46.85 14.53
N ASP A 376 -51.40 47.04 13.24
CA ASP A 376 -50.29 46.32 12.62
C ASP A 376 -49.02 47.08 13.02
N VAL A 377 -48.12 46.40 13.74
CA VAL A 377 -46.76 46.91 14.02
C VAL A 377 -46.18 47.38 12.70
N ASP A 378 -45.69 48.63 12.67
CA ASP A 378 -45.14 49.18 11.43
C ASP A 378 -43.97 48.31 10.98
N LEU A 379 -43.93 47.97 9.70
CA LEU A 379 -42.86 47.14 9.16
C LEU A 379 -41.50 47.83 9.36
N ALA A 380 -41.48 49.16 9.25
CA ALA A 380 -40.31 49.96 9.56
C ALA A 380 -39.86 49.73 11.02
N ASP A 381 -40.77 49.86 11.98
CA ASP A 381 -40.47 49.64 13.40
C ASP A 381 -39.98 48.21 13.69
N LEU A 382 -40.58 47.20 13.02
CA LEU A 382 -40.15 45.81 13.20
C LEU A 382 -38.74 45.56 12.67
N LEU A 383 -38.36 46.18 11.54
CA LEU A 383 -37.03 46.01 10.94
C LEU A 383 -35.97 46.90 11.60
N ASP A 384 -36.38 47.95 12.30
CA ASP A 384 -35.54 48.93 13.01
C ASP A 384 -35.45 48.68 14.53
N CYS A 385 -35.78 47.48 14.99
CA CYS A 385 -35.57 47.07 16.38
C CYS A 385 -34.63 45.87 16.50
N ASP A 386 -33.99 45.74 17.66
CA ASP A 386 -33.14 44.60 17.96
C ASP A 386 -33.95 43.29 18.03
N PRO A 387 -33.41 42.17 17.52
CA PRO A 387 -34.03 40.86 17.66
C PRO A 387 -33.93 40.37 19.12
N ASP A 388 -34.94 39.61 19.56
CA ASP A 388 -34.89 38.92 20.86
C ASP A 388 -34.02 37.67 20.75
N LEU A 389 -32.76 37.81 21.14
CA LEU A 389 -31.77 36.73 21.17
C LEU A 389 -31.54 36.15 22.58
N SER A 390 -32.31 36.63 23.55
CA SER A 390 -32.19 36.23 24.95
C SER A 390 -32.96 34.95 25.26
N THR A 391 -34.00 34.66 24.47
CA THR A 391 -34.89 33.52 24.65
C THR A 391 -34.59 32.44 23.62
N PHE A 392 -34.44 31.18 24.06
CA PHE A 392 -34.18 30.10 23.14
C PHE A 392 -35.44 29.78 22.32
N LYS A 393 -35.32 29.86 20.99
CA LYS A 393 -36.39 29.50 20.03
C LYS A 393 -35.80 28.55 19.02
N VAL A 394 -36.45 27.40 18.82
CA VAL A 394 -36.02 26.43 17.79
C VAL A 394 -36.48 26.95 16.41
N PRO A 395 -35.56 27.22 15.47
CA PRO A 395 -35.92 27.60 14.11
C PRO A 395 -36.75 26.52 13.42
N PRO A 396 -37.75 26.88 12.61
CA PRO A 396 -38.47 25.94 11.75
C PRO A 396 -37.56 24.98 10.97
N SER A 397 -36.45 25.48 10.40
CA SER A 397 -35.50 24.67 9.64
C SER A 397 -34.85 23.56 10.49
N LEU A 398 -34.43 23.88 11.71
CA LEU A 398 -33.82 22.93 12.64
C LEU A 398 -34.85 21.93 13.15
N ASN A 399 -36.07 22.38 13.45
CA ASN A 399 -37.15 21.46 13.85
C ASN A 399 -37.48 20.46 12.74
N MET A 400 -37.58 20.92 11.48
CA MET A 400 -37.79 20.03 10.33
C MET A 400 -36.63 19.06 10.13
N PHE A 401 -35.41 19.46 10.48
CA PHE A 401 -34.23 18.63 10.34
C PHE A 401 -34.13 17.56 11.44
N PHE A 402 -34.10 17.97 12.72
CA PHE A 402 -33.89 17.06 13.85
C PHE A 402 -35.12 16.20 14.19
N ASN A 403 -36.33 16.65 13.81
CA ASN A 403 -37.56 15.88 13.97
C ASN A 403 -38.14 15.36 12.64
N GLY A 404 -37.35 15.45 11.56
CA GLY A 404 -37.75 14.97 10.24
C GLY A 404 -37.58 13.44 10.07
N PRO A 405 -38.13 12.87 8.98
CA PRO A 405 -38.09 11.42 8.73
C PRO A 405 -36.67 10.86 8.50
N ASN A 406 -35.70 11.74 8.20
CA ASN A 406 -34.31 11.38 7.94
C ASN A 406 -33.35 11.85 9.05
N ALA A 407 -33.88 12.21 10.23
CA ALA A 407 -33.05 12.67 11.33
C ALA A 407 -32.16 11.54 11.87
N SER A 408 -30.87 11.81 12.04
CA SER A 408 -29.99 10.89 12.76
C SER A 408 -30.38 10.88 14.24
N MET A 409 -30.62 9.69 14.80
CA MET A 409 -30.94 9.53 16.22
C MET A 409 -29.84 10.13 17.12
N GLN A 410 -28.58 9.95 16.73
CA GLN A 410 -27.45 10.50 17.49
C GLN A 410 -27.41 12.03 17.43
N GLU A 411 -27.59 12.63 16.25
CA GLU A 411 -27.59 14.09 16.11
C GLU A 411 -28.76 14.72 16.89
N LYS A 412 -29.93 14.06 16.86
CA LYS A 412 -31.09 14.49 17.64
C LYS A 412 -30.83 14.44 19.14
N MET A 413 -30.26 13.35 19.66
CA MET A 413 -29.96 13.24 21.10
C MET A 413 -29.03 14.36 21.57
N ILE A 414 -27.95 14.64 20.82
CA ILE A 414 -27.00 15.70 21.14
C ILE A 414 -27.67 17.07 21.12
N PHE A 415 -28.56 17.30 20.15
CA PHE A 415 -29.33 18.53 20.04
C PHE A 415 -30.30 18.71 21.20
N ASP A 416 -31.10 17.69 21.53
CA ASP A 416 -32.07 17.72 22.63
C ASP A 416 -31.35 17.94 23.97
N GLU A 417 -30.22 17.27 24.21
CA GLU A 417 -29.39 17.45 25.41
C GLU A 417 -28.89 18.90 25.57
N ALA A 418 -28.37 19.51 24.51
CA ALA A 418 -27.93 20.90 24.54
C ALA A 418 -29.09 21.87 24.79
N ILE A 419 -30.24 21.63 24.15
CA ILE A 419 -31.45 22.44 24.35
C ILE A 419 -31.93 22.38 25.80
N ASP A 420 -32.01 21.18 26.37
CA ASP A 420 -32.51 21.00 27.72
C ASP A 420 -31.58 21.69 28.72
N ARG A 421 -30.27 21.60 28.54
CA ARG A 421 -29.29 22.33 29.36
C ARG A 421 -29.47 23.85 29.26
N ILE A 422 -29.59 24.39 28.05
CA ILE A 422 -29.80 25.84 27.82
C ILE A 422 -31.11 26.31 28.48
N LYS A 423 -32.21 25.56 28.31
CA LYS A 423 -33.51 25.91 28.90
C LYS A 423 -33.48 25.87 30.42
N MET A 424 -32.87 24.84 31.02
CA MET A 424 -32.73 24.73 32.47
C MET A 424 -31.95 25.93 33.03
N ARG A 425 -30.88 26.35 32.35
CA ARG A 425 -30.10 27.53 32.72
C ARG A 425 -30.91 28.83 32.57
N GLN A 426 -31.73 28.96 31.53
CA GLN A 426 -32.62 30.12 31.38
C GLN A 426 -33.68 30.20 32.49
N MET A 427 -34.23 29.06 32.91
CA MET A 427 -35.19 29.02 34.03
C MET A 427 -34.51 29.44 35.34
N HIS A 428 -33.29 28.95 35.61
CA HIS A 428 -32.57 29.31 36.83
C HIS A 428 -32.19 30.79 36.89
N ASN A 429 -31.89 31.42 35.75
CA ASN A 429 -31.57 32.85 35.68
C ASN A 429 -32.80 33.78 35.76
N GLN A 430 -34.03 33.23 35.71
CA GLN A 430 -35.29 33.98 35.81
C GLN A 430 -35.91 33.94 37.21
N GLU A 431 -35.44 33.05 38.09
CA GLU A 431 -35.75 33.00 39.53
C GLU A 431 -34.81 33.92 40.32
#